data_AF-A0A924XG90-F1
#
_entry.id   AF-A0A924XG90-F1
#
_cell.length_a   1.000
_cell.length_b   1.000
_cell.length_c   1.000
_cell.angle_alpha   90.00
_cell.angle_beta   90.00
_cell.angle_gamma   90.00
#
_symmetry.space_group_name_H-M   'P 1'
#
loop_
_entity.id
_entity.type
_entity.pdbx_description
1 polymer ?
#
loop_
_entity_poly.entity_id
_entity_poly.type
_entity_poly.pdbx_seq_one_letter_code
_entity_poly.pdbx_strand_id
1 'polypeptide(L)'
;DLNRAAELQYGEIPTLEKQFDDEQKHLSELQNDGVMLKEEVDEEDVAEVVAKWTGVPVSKMLEGEMQKLVTMEDKLRSRVIGQDEGLIAVSNAVRRSRAGLQDPNRPVGSFIFLGPTGVGKTETARALAEFLFDDERALLRLDMSEYMEKHAVARMIGAPPGYVGYDEGGQLTEAVRRRPYSVILFDEVEKAHPDVFNILLQILDDGRLTDSKGRTVDFKNTVLIMTSNLGSRDIQLNSSNEKAARDAVLVTLRENFKPEFLNRIDDIVVFRQLGKTQIASIIEIQLANLRKLLSDKNIKVELDDAAKTVLINEGYDVNYGARPLKRAIQTMLQNPLASKLLKGEIKNGETIKVSASGDELTFAPIAKKSV
;
A
#
# COMPACT_ATOMS: atom_id res chain seq x y z
N ASP A 1 -33.37 24.68 -44.37
CA ASP A 1 -33.27 23.97 -43.07
C ASP A 1 -34.40 24.11 -42.07
N LEU A 2 -35.35 25.05 -42.20
CA LEU A 2 -36.53 25.06 -41.32
C LEU A 2 -37.56 23.99 -41.69
N ASN A 3 -37.73 23.70 -42.99
CA ASN A 3 -38.67 22.67 -43.45
C ASN A 3 -38.26 21.26 -43.02
N ARG A 4 -36.97 20.90 -43.11
CA ARG A 4 -36.48 19.59 -42.68
C ARG A 4 -36.56 19.43 -41.16
N ALA A 5 -36.32 20.49 -40.39
CA ALA A 5 -36.50 20.48 -38.95
C ALA A 5 -37.97 20.26 -38.55
N ALA A 6 -38.91 20.91 -39.25
CA ALA A 6 -40.33 20.70 -39.01
C ALA A 6 -40.80 19.29 -39.41
N GLU A 7 -40.28 18.74 -40.51
CA GLU A 7 -40.56 17.38 -40.98
C GLU A 7 -40.05 16.31 -40.00
N LEU A 8 -38.87 16.53 -39.41
CA LEU A 8 -38.34 15.69 -38.34
C LEU A 8 -39.16 15.82 -37.05
N GLN A 9 -39.44 17.05 -36.60
CA GLN A 9 -40.04 17.33 -35.30
C GLN A 9 -41.53 16.98 -35.23
N TYR A 10 -42.27 17.13 -36.32
CA TYR A 10 -43.72 16.88 -36.37
C TYR A 10 -44.11 15.64 -37.19
N GLY A 11 -43.15 15.01 -37.87
CA GLY A 11 -43.36 13.83 -38.71
C GLY A 11 -42.57 12.62 -38.22
N GLU A 12 -41.27 12.59 -38.50
CA GLU A 12 -40.43 11.40 -38.27
C GLU A 12 -40.31 11.06 -36.77
N ILE A 13 -40.01 12.03 -35.89
CA ILE A 13 -39.81 11.79 -34.45
C ILE A 13 -41.08 11.25 -33.78
N PRO A 14 -42.27 11.88 -33.90
CA PRO A 14 -43.48 11.34 -33.28
C PRO A 14 -43.88 9.96 -33.81
N THR A 15 -43.56 9.67 -35.08
CA THR A 15 -43.84 8.37 -35.69
C THR A 15 -42.92 7.29 -35.12
N LEU A 16 -41.62 7.60 -34.99
CA LEU A 16 -40.63 6.70 -34.39
C LEU A 16 -40.87 6.50 -32.89
N GLU A 17 -41.24 7.54 -32.14
CA GLU A 17 -41.62 7.44 -30.72
C GLU A 17 -42.84 6.52 -30.55
N LYS A 18 -43.85 6.66 -31.42
CA LYS A 18 -45.03 5.79 -31.38
C LYS A 18 -44.69 4.34 -31.74
N GLN A 19 -43.84 4.12 -32.75
CA GLN A 19 -43.37 2.78 -33.11
C GLN A 19 -42.57 2.15 -31.97
N PHE A 20 -41.72 2.93 -31.31
CA PHE A 20 -40.96 2.51 -30.14
C PHE A 20 -41.89 2.10 -28.99
N ASP A 21 -42.87 2.93 -28.65
CA ASP A 21 -43.86 2.62 -27.59
C ASP A 21 -44.71 1.38 -27.91
N ASP A 22 -45.12 1.21 -29.17
CA ASP A 22 -45.92 0.07 -29.61
C ASP A 22 -45.10 -1.23 -29.60
N GLU A 23 -43.83 -1.20 -30.04
CA GLU A 23 -42.92 -2.34 -29.93
C GLU A 23 -42.59 -2.68 -28.47
N GLN A 24 -42.40 -1.66 -27.62
CA GLN A 24 -42.13 -1.86 -26.19
C GLN A 24 -43.31 -2.52 -25.47
N LYS A 25 -44.56 -2.15 -25.83
CA LYS A 25 -45.77 -2.81 -25.31
C LYS A 25 -45.91 -4.24 -25.81
N HIS A 26 -45.68 -4.47 -27.10
CA HIS A 26 -45.72 -5.82 -27.66
C HIS A 26 -44.70 -6.75 -27.01
N LEU A 27 -43.50 -6.22 -26.73
CA LEU A 27 -42.44 -6.93 -26.01
C LEU A 27 -42.82 -7.21 -24.55
N SER A 28 -43.44 -6.24 -23.87
CA SER A 28 -43.93 -6.39 -22.49
C SER A 28 -45.00 -7.49 -22.37
N GLU A 29 -45.86 -7.62 -23.39
CA GLU A 29 -46.87 -8.69 -23.47
C GLU A 29 -46.22 -10.06 -23.70
N LEU A 30 -45.18 -10.14 -24.54
CA LEU A 30 -44.40 -11.36 -24.79
C LEU A 30 -43.57 -11.79 -23.56
N GLN A 31 -43.15 -10.87 -22.71
CA GLN A 31 -42.37 -11.15 -21.50
C GLN A 31 -43.18 -11.82 -20.37
N ASN A 32 -44.52 -11.81 -20.42
CA ASN A 32 -45.37 -12.47 -19.42
C ASN A 32 -45.33 -14.01 -19.51
N ASP A 33 -44.90 -14.59 -20.63
CA ASP A 33 -44.89 -16.06 -20.87
C ASP A 33 -43.58 -16.78 -20.48
N GLY A 34 -42.66 -16.09 -19.80
CA GLY A 34 -41.61 -16.73 -19.02
C GLY A 34 -40.26 -16.91 -19.73
N VAL A 35 -39.23 -16.56 -18.95
CA VAL A 35 -37.78 -16.60 -19.22
C VAL A 35 -37.24 -15.34 -19.90
N MET A 36 -36.70 -14.47 -19.03
CA MET A 36 -36.10 -13.16 -19.32
C MET A 36 -34.83 -13.28 -20.17
N LEU A 37 -34.78 -12.54 -21.28
CA LEU A 37 -33.52 -11.99 -21.78
C LEU A 37 -33.32 -10.65 -21.06
N LYS A 38 -32.29 -10.59 -20.22
CA LYS A 38 -31.85 -9.35 -19.57
C LYS A 38 -31.18 -8.48 -20.64
N GLU A 39 -31.68 -7.27 -20.85
CA GLU A 39 -31.15 -6.38 -21.92
C GLU A 39 -29.79 -5.77 -21.55
N GLU A 40 -29.44 -5.72 -20.27
CA GLU A 40 -28.15 -5.20 -19.79
C GLU A 40 -27.38 -6.28 -19.04
N VAL A 41 -26.09 -6.34 -19.33
CA VAL A 41 -25.13 -7.17 -18.61
C VAL A 41 -24.74 -6.43 -17.34
N ASP A 42 -25.03 -7.00 -16.18
CA ASP A 42 -24.59 -6.44 -14.90
C ASP A 42 -23.34 -7.16 -14.35
N GLU A 43 -22.90 -6.72 -13.17
CA GLU A 43 -21.72 -7.28 -12.50
C GLU A 43 -21.90 -8.77 -12.15
N GLU A 44 -23.13 -9.21 -11.89
CA GLU A 44 -23.45 -10.61 -11.59
C GLU A 44 -23.31 -11.48 -12.84
N ASP A 45 -23.75 -10.99 -14.00
CA ASP A 45 -23.62 -11.69 -15.28
C ASP A 45 -22.14 -11.88 -15.67
N VAL A 46 -21.31 -10.84 -15.48
CA VAL A 46 -19.85 -10.93 -15.70
C VAL A 46 -19.20 -11.90 -14.71
N ALA A 47 -19.56 -11.80 -13.43
CA ALA A 47 -19.06 -12.68 -12.38
C ALA A 47 -19.41 -14.16 -12.66
N GLU A 48 -20.60 -14.45 -13.17
CA GLU A 48 -21.03 -15.80 -13.56
C GLU A 48 -20.17 -16.35 -14.71
N VAL A 49 -19.93 -15.54 -15.75
CA VAL A 49 -19.09 -15.96 -16.89
C VAL A 49 -17.66 -16.23 -16.45
N VAL A 50 -17.07 -15.35 -15.64
CA VAL A 50 -15.72 -15.53 -15.09
C VAL A 50 -15.65 -16.75 -14.18
N ALA A 51 -16.66 -16.97 -13.33
CA ALA A 51 -16.76 -18.14 -12.47
C ALA A 51 -16.85 -19.44 -13.27
N LYS A 52 -17.63 -19.44 -14.35
CA LYS A 52 -17.81 -20.60 -15.24
C LYS A 52 -16.54 -20.94 -16.00
N TRP A 53 -15.75 -19.94 -16.41
CA TRP A 53 -14.47 -20.16 -17.11
C TRP A 53 -13.36 -20.62 -16.17
N THR A 54 -13.31 -20.07 -14.96
CA THR A 54 -12.22 -20.35 -14.01
C THR A 54 -12.53 -21.50 -13.05
N GLY A 55 -13.80 -21.86 -12.90
CA GLY A 55 -14.28 -22.79 -11.87
C GLY A 55 -14.30 -22.20 -10.46
N VAL A 56 -14.02 -20.90 -10.30
CA VAL A 56 -13.94 -20.22 -9.00
C VAL A 56 -15.22 -19.42 -8.75
N PRO A 57 -15.99 -19.69 -7.67
CA PRO A 57 -17.20 -18.94 -7.37
C PRO A 57 -16.86 -17.51 -6.95
N VAL A 58 -17.02 -16.56 -7.89
CA VAL A 58 -16.66 -15.14 -7.71
C VAL A 58 -17.40 -14.51 -6.54
N SER A 59 -18.70 -14.82 -6.33
CA SER A 59 -19.47 -14.30 -5.19
C SER A 59 -18.91 -14.73 -3.83
N LYS A 60 -18.49 -16.00 -3.68
CA LYS A 60 -17.83 -16.48 -2.45
C LYS A 60 -16.44 -15.87 -2.26
N MET A 61 -15.75 -15.56 -3.35
CA MET A 61 -14.47 -14.86 -3.31
C MET A 61 -14.66 -13.43 -2.80
N LEU A 62 -15.69 -12.72 -3.29
CA LEU A 62 -16.07 -11.37 -2.86
C LEU A 62 -16.49 -11.34 -1.39
N GLU A 63 -17.32 -12.28 -0.92
CA GLU A 63 -17.67 -12.41 0.51
C GLU A 63 -16.43 -12.63 1.39
N GLY A 64 -15.52 -13.51 0.95
CA GLY A 64 -14.26 -13.76 1.63
C GLY A 64 -13.35 -12.53 1.67
N GLU A 65 -13.28 -11.75 0.60
CA GLU A 65 -12.55 -10.48 0.54
C GLU A 65 -13.15 -9.44 1.50
N MET A 66 -14.46 -9.29 1.52
CA MET A 66 -15.15 -8.36 2.43
C MET A 66 -14.88 -8.70 3.89
N GLN A 67 -14.94 -9.99 4.26
CA GLN A 67 -14.63 -10.40 5.62
C GLN A 67 -13.16 -10.13 5.99
N LYS A 68 -12.22 -10.26 5.04
CA LYS A 68 -10.81 -9.90 5.28
C LYS A 68 -10.66 -8.41 5.61
N LEU A 69 -11.43 -7.53 4.95
CA LEU A 69 -11.39 -6.07 5.16
C LEU A 69 -11.91 -5.64 6.55
N VAL A 70 -12.81 -6.42 7.15
CA VAL A 70 -13.32 -6.16 8.51
C VAL A 70 -12.19 -6.26 9.55
N THR A 71 -11.27 -7.21 9.38
CA THR A 71 -10.14 -7.45 10.29
C THR A 71 -8.81 -6.92 9.72
N MET A 72 -8.87 -5.91 8.86
CA MET A 72 -7.71 -5.42 8.12
C MET A 72 -6.62 -4.88 9.06
N GLU A 73 -7.01 -4.08 10.06
CA GLU A 73 -6.09 -3.49 11.02
C GLU A 73 -5.29 -4.56 11.76
N ASP A 74 -5.95 -5.64 12.19
CA ASP A 74 -5.30 -6.72 12.95
C ASP A 74 -4.26 -7.47 12.11
N LYS A 75 -4.56 -7.68 10.83
CA LYS A 75 -3.61 -8.28 9.88
C LYS A 75 -2.45 -7.34 9.56
N LEU A 76 -2.69 -6.04 9.47
CA LEU A 76 -1.61 -5.08 9.28
C LEU A 76 -0.75 -4.94 10.55
N ARG A 77 -1.35 -5.01 11.74
CA ARG A 77 -0.67 -4.95 13.05
C ARG A 77 0.33 -6.08 13.26
N SER A 78 0.13 -7.26 12.67
CA SER A 78 1.11 -8.34 12.79
C SER A 78 2.45 -8.00 12.11
N ARG A 79 2.47 -6.97 11.26
CA ARG A 79 3.64 -6.54 10.49
C ARG A 79 4.09 -5.11 10.83
N VAL A 80 3.16 -4.19 11.05
CA VAL A 80 3.41 -2.78 11.38
C VAL A 80 3.09 -2.54 12.85
N ILE A 81 4.13 -2.37 13.66
CA ILE A 81 4.00 -2.22 15.11
C ILE A 81 3.92 -0.74 15.51
N GLY A 82 2.93 -0.41 16.34
CA GLY A 82 2.88 0.86 17.07
C GLY A 82 2.36 2.06 16.29
N GLN A 83 1.77 1.84 15.12
CA GLN A 83 1.28 2.90 14.22
C GLN A 83 -0.24 2.78 13.98
N ASP A 84 -1.00 2.51 15.04
CA ASP A 84 -2.44 2.21 14.97
C ASP A 84 -3.26 3.26 14.23
N GLU A 85 -2.98 4.55 14.45
CA GLU A 85 -3.68 5.64 13.77
C GLU A 85 -3.55 5.54 12.24
N GLY A 86 -2.35 5.24 11.74
CA GLY A 86 -2.10 5.06 10.32
C GLY A 86 -2.80 3.82 9.77
N LEU A 87 -2.79 2.73 10.52
CA LEU A 87 -3.47 1.50 10.11
C LEU A 87 -4.99 1.68 10.02
N ILE A 88 -5.58 2.41 10.98
CA ILE A 88 -7.01 2.73 10.99
C ILE A 88 -7.37 3.64 9.81
N ALA A 89 -6.60 4.70 9.56
CA ALA A 89 -6.85 5.62 8.45
C ALA A 89 -6.84 4.89 7.09
N VAL A 90 -5.81 4.07 6.86
CA VAL A 90 -5.67 3.27 5.63
C VAL A 90 -6.82 2.27 5.49
N SER A 91 -7.13 1.53 6.55
CA SER A 91 -8.19 0.51 6.53
C SER A 91 -9.56 1.14 6.27
N ASN A 92 -9.82 2.32 6.84
CA ASN A 92 -11.07 3.04 6.60
C ASN A 92 -11.22 3.51 5.16
N ALA A 93 -10.17 4.07 4.52
CA ALA A 93 -10.29 4.49 3.12
C ALA A 93 -10.53 3.29 2.20
N VAL A 94 -9.80 2.19 2.39
CA VAL A 94 -9.99 0.96 1.60
C VAL A 94 -11.41 0.43 1.79
N ARG A 95 -11.93 0.38 3.02
CA ARG A 95 -13.31 -0.03 3.28
C ARG A 95 -14.33 0.88 2.60
N ARG A 96 -14.13 2.21 2.62
CA ARG A 96 -15.01 3.16 1.92
C ARG A 96 -15.03 2.90 0.41
N SER A 97 -13.85 2.74 -0.19
CA SER A 97 -13.71 2.43 -1.61
C SER A 97 -14.42 1.12 -1.98
N ARG A 98 -14.18 0.05 -1.22
CA ARG A 98 -14.75 -1.28 -1.47
C ARG A 98 -16.26 -1.36 -1.19
N ALA A 99 -16.78 -0.52 -0.31
CA ALA A 99 -18.21 -0.40 -0.06
C ALA A 99 -18.93 0.52 -1.09
N GLY A 100 -18.22 1.05 -2.10
CA GLY A 100 -18.79 1.99 -3.06
C GLY A 100 -19.16 3.36 -2.46
N LEU A 101 -18.60 3.70 -1.30
CA LEU A 101 -18.87 4.95 -0.57
C LEU A 101 -17.86 6.07 -0.88
N GLN A 102 -17.16 5.95 -2.01
CA GLN A 102 -16.14 6.91 -2.46
C GLN A 102 -16.41 7.30 -3.92
N ASP A 103 -15.94 8.49 -4.29
CA ASP A 103 -15.97 8.96 -5.68
C ASP A 103 -15.28 7.95 -6.62
N PRO A 104 -15.98 7.42 -7.64
CA PRO A 104 -15.43 6.44 -8.59
C PRO A 104 -14.38 7.05 -9.53
N ASN A 105 -14.17 8.36 -9.52
CA ASN A 105 -13.13 9.02 -10.28
C ASN A 105 -11.83 9.23 -9.50
N ARG A 106 -11.75 8.80 -8.23
CA ARG A 106 -10.55 8.98 -7.42
C ARG A 106 -9.86 7.64 -7.13
N PRO A 107 -8.55 7.65 -6.82
CA PRO A 107 -7.85 6.45 -6.33
C PRO A 107 -8.53 5.88 -5.07
N VAL A 108 -8.32 4.59 -4.79
CA VAL A 108 -8.85 3.87 -3.60
C VAL A 108 -8.54 4.60 -2.29
N GLY A 109 -7.40 5.29 -2.23
CA GLY A 109 -7.08 6.20 -1.14
C GLY A 109 -5.80 6.96 -1.41
N SER A 110 -5.70 8.17 -0.88
CA SER A 110 -4.49 8.99 -0.95
C SER A 110 -4.03 9.44 0.44
N PHE A 111 -2.75 9.21 0.74
CA PHE A 111 -2.20 9.44 2.08
C PHE A 111 -0.87 10.18 2.05
N ILE A 112 -0.67 11.08 3.02
CA ILE A 112 0.66 11.57 3.39
C ILE A 112 1.06 10.97 4.74
N PHE A 113 2.14 10.20 4.74
CA PHE A 113 2.76 9.64 5.93
C PHE A 113 3.93 10.51 6.38
N LEU A 114 3.74 11.20 7.51
CA LEU A 114 4.72 12.07 8.14
C LEU A 114 5.39 11.33 9.29
N GLY A 115 6.67 11.59 9.53
CA GLY A 115 7.33 11.08 10.73
C GLY A 115 8.82 10.88 10.57
N PRO A 116 9.53 10.47 11.62
CA PRO A 116 10.95 10.18 11.54
C PRO A 116 11.26 8.99 10.64
N THR A 117 12.55 8.82 10.37
CA THR A 117 13.07 7.72 9.59
C THR A 117 12.92 6.38 10.34
N GLY A 118 12.56 5.31 9.63
CA GLY A 118 12.60 3.95 10.21
C GLY A 118 11.48 3.60 11.21
N VAL A 119 10.39 4.36 11.23
CA VAL A 119 9.25 4.16 12.14
C VAL A 119 8.11 3.29 11.57
N GLY A 120 8.17 2.93 10.27
CA GLY A 120 7.18 2.03 9.64
C GLY A 120 6.40 2.60 8.45
N LYS A 121 6.69 3.81 7.97
CA LYS A 121 6.00 4.43 6.81
C LYS A 121 6.00 3.53 5.56
N THR A 122 7.19 3.15 5.09
CA THR A 122 7.37 2.25 3.94
C THR A 122 6.88 0.83 4.22
N GLU A 123 6.99 0.36 5.46
CA GLU A 123 6.53 -0.96 5.85
C GLU A 123 5.00 -1.06 5.81
N THR A 124 4.31 0.03 6.15
CA THR A 124 2.85 0.13 6.02
C THR A 124 2.41 0.01 4.57
N ALA A 125 3.10 0.68 3.64
CA ALA A 125 2.81 0.55 2.20
C ALA A 125 3.03 -0.88 1.69
N ARG A 126 4.09 -1.55 2.14
CA ARG A 126 4.40 -2.94 1.78
C ARG A 126 3.38 -3.93 2.35
N ALA A 127 3.05 -3.79 3.63
CA ALA A 127 2.03 -4.60 4.30
C ALA A 127 0.67 -4.43 3.63
N LEU A 128 0.34 -3.20 3.21
CA LEU A 128 -0.88 -2.90 2.47
C LEU A 128 -0.91 -3.58 1.10
N ALA A 129 0.19 -3.53 0.35
CA ALA A 129 0.30 -4.16 -0.96
C ALA A 129 0.11 -5.68 -0.87
N GLU A 130 0.79 -6.33 0.09
CA GLU A 130 0.60 -7.75 0.38
C GLU A 130 -0.83 -8.06 0.79
N PHE A 131 -1.42 -7.27 1.69
CA PHE A 131 -2.77 -7.52 2.18
C PHE A 131 -3.84 -7.39 1.10
N LEU A 132 -3.77 -6.34 0.27
CA LEU A 132 -4.80 -6.05 -0.75
C LEU A 132 -4.65 -6.90 -2.01
N PHE A 133 -3.42 -7.25 -2.39
CA PHE A 133 -3.12 -7.83 -3.69
C PHE A 133 -2.39 -9.18 -3.60
N ASP A 134 -2.24 -9.73 -2.40
CA ASP A 134 -1.55 -11.00 -2.10
C ASP A 134 -0.12 -11.06 -2.67
N ASP A 135 0.50 -9.89 -2.88
CA ASP A 135 1.81 -9.76 -3.50
C ASP A 135 2.51 -8.47 -3.07
N GLU A 136 3.62 -8.58 -2.35
CA GLU A 136 4.47 -7.43 -2.01
C GLU A 136 4.99 -6.68 -3.24
N ARG A 137 5.13 -7.34 -4.39
CA ARG A 137 5.57 -6.71 -5.66
C ARG A 137 4.46 -5.85 -6.27
N ALA A 138 3.27 -5.83 -5.70
CA ALA A 138 2.23 -4.85 -6.04
C ALA A 138 2.55 -3.45 -5.48
N LEU A 139 3.68 -3.29 -4.78
CA LEU A 139 4.22 -1.99 -4.37
C LEU A 139 5.11 -1.39 -5.47
N LEU A 140 4.62 -0.35 -6.14
CA LEU A 140 5.43 0.52 -7.00
C LEU A 140 6.07 1.61 -6.15
N ARG A 141 7.38 1.54 -5.93
CA ARG A 141 8.12 2.56 -5.18
C ARG A 141 8.85 3.51 -6.14
N LEU A 142 8.65 4.80 -5.94
CA LEU A 142 9.34 5.89 -6.62
C LEU A 142 10.04 6.76 -5.56
N ASP A 143 11.36 6.91 -5.69
CA ASP A 143 12.13 7.81 -4.84
C ASP A 143 12.08 9.23 -5.42
N MET A 144 11.47 10.17 -4.69
CA MET A 144 11.27 11.53 -5.18
C MET A 144 12.58 12.34 -5.24
N SER A 145 13.65 11.86 -4.60
CA SER A 145 14.99 12.43 -4.79
C SER A 145 15.50 12.24 -6.23
N GLU A 146 15.02 11.22 -6.96
CA GLU A 146 15.34 11.06 -8.39
C GLU A 146 14.61 12.06 -9.30
N TYR A 147 13.64 12.79 -8.75
CA TYR A 147 12.77 13.73 -9.46
C TYR A 147 12.95 15.19 -8.99
N MET A 148 14.10 15.51 -8.41
CA MET A 148 14.45 16.86 -7.95
C MET A 148 14.58 17.88 -9.09
N GLU A 149 14.96 17.41 -10.29
CA GLU A 149 15.16 18.26 -11.47
C GLU A 149 13.98 18.20 -12.43
N LYS A 150 13.67 19.33 -13.06
CA LYS A 150 12.58 19.46 -14.03
C LYS A 150 12.63 18.42 -15.15
N HIS A 151 13.81 18.12 -15.69
CA HIS A 151 13.96 17.14 -16.78
C HIS A 151 13.70 15.70 -16.31
N ALA A 152 13.95 15.39 -15.03
CA ALA A 152 13.69 14.07 -14.49
C ALA A 152 12.19 13.78 -14.37
N VAL A 153 11.34 14.81 -14.19
CA VAL A 153 9.87 14.69 -14.13
C VAL A 153 9.30 14.02 -15.39
N ALA A 154 9.87 14.31 -16.56
CA ALA A 154 9.47 13.69 -17.81
C ALA A 154 9.64 12.16 -17.79
N ARG A 155 10.59 11.61 -17.02
CA ARG A 155 10.76 10.14 -16.90
C ARG A 155 9.55 9.46 -16.24
N MET A 156 8.77 10.19 -15.44
CA MET A 156 7.60 9.65 -14.76
C MET A 156 6.46 9.33 -15.74
N ILE A 157 6.24 10.20 -16.73
CA ILE A 157 5.15 10.10 -17.72
C ILE A 157 5.62 9.70 -19.12
N GLY A 158 6.92 9.74 -19.37
CA GLY A 158 7.56 9.46 -20.66
C GLY A 158 8.15 10.72 -21.27
N ALA A 159 9.28 10.57 -21.96
CA ALA A 159 9.87 11.67 -22.71
C ALA A 159 8.90 12.13 -23.82
N PRO A 160 8.88 13.41 -24.20
CA PRO A 160 8.08 13.88 -25.33
C PRO A 160 8.66 13.39 -26.68
N PRO A 161 7.88 13.41 -27.77
CA PRO A 161 8.35 13.03 -29.10
C PRO A 161 9.64 13.78 -29.49
N GLY A 162 10.65 13.04 -29.94
CA GLY A 162 11.94 13.60 -30.37
C GLY A 162 13.06 13.59 -29.32
N TYR A 163 12.79 13.12 -28.10
CA TYR A 163 13.80 12.94 -27.05
C TYR A 163 14.20 11.47 -26.87
N VAL A 164 15.43 11.23 -26.40
CA VAL A 164 15.92 9.88 -26.06
C VAL A 164 15.05 9.30 -24.94
N GLY A 165 14.61 8.05 -25.10
CA GLY A 165 13.68 7.39 -24.16
C GLY A 165 12.20 7.59 -24.47
N TYR A 166 11.85 8.25 -25.59
CA TYR A 166 10.46 8.36 -26.05
C TYR A 166 9.79 6.99 -26.17
N ASP A 167 10.49 5.97 -26.66
CA ASP A 167 9.91 4.64 -26.90
C ASP A 167 9.64 3.83 -25.62
N GLU A 168 10.33 4.13 -24.52
CA GLU A 168 10.28 3.36 -23.27
C GLU A 168 9.03 3.65 -22.40
N GLY A 169 8.31 4.74 -22.68
CA GLY A 169 7.16 5.17 -21.87
C GLY A 169 7.57 5.77 -20.53
N GLY A 170 6.58 6.18 -19.72
CA GLY A 170 6.84 6.72 -18.38
C GLY A 170 6.99 5.62 -17.33
N GLN A 171 7.90 5.79 -16.38
CA GLN A 171 8.10 4.82 -15.30
C GLN A 171 6.82 4.59 -14.49
N LEU A 172 6.07 5.65 -14.19
CA LEU A 172 4.81 5.56 -13.44
C LEU A 172 3.68 5.06 -14.35
N THR A 173 3.52 5.67 -15.52
CA THR A 173 2.41 5.37 -16.45
C THR A 173 2.48 3.92 -16.96
N GLU A 174 3.65 3.42 -17.36
CA GLU A 174 3.79 2.04 -17.82
C GLU A 174 3.66 1.01 -16.69
N ALA A 175 4.17 1.31 -15.49
CA ALA A 175 4.03 0.40 -14.35
C ALA A 175 2.56 0.22 -13.96
N VAL A 176 1.80 1.31 -13.87
CA VAL A 176 0.37 1.26 -13.52
C VAL A 176 -0.46 0.69 -14.67
N ARG A 177 -0.13 1.00 -15.93
CA ARG A 177 -0.79 0.38 -17.09
C ARG A 177 -0.64 -1.14 -17.11
N ARG A 178 0.53 -1.66 -16.72
CA ARG A 178 0.77 -3.11 -16.62
C ARG A 178 0.13 -3.72 -15.38
N ARG A 179 0.02 -2.95 -14.29
CA ARG A 179 -0.52 -3.41 -12.99
C ARG A 179 -1.40 -2.33 -12.35
N PRO A 180 -2.68 -2.21 -12.77
CA PRO A 180 -3.58 -1.14 -12.33
C PRO A 180 -4.01 -1.29 -10.85
N TYR A 181 -3.94 -2.51 -10.32
CA TYR A 181 -4.14 -2.81 -8.90
C TYR A 181 -2.79 -2.80 -8.19
N SER A 182 -2.44 -1.66 -7.59
CA SER A 182 -1.13 -1.46 -6.96
C SER A 182 -1.16 -0.42 -5.85
N VAL A 183 -0.21 -0.53 -4.94
CA VAL A 183 0.12 0.54 -3.98
C VAL A 183 1.28 1.33 -4.59
N ILE A 184 1.12 2.63 -4.73
CA ILE A 184 2.14 3.53 -5.28
C ILE A 184 2.72 4.34 -4.13
N LEU A 185 4.02 4.18 -3.90
CA LEU A 185 4.76 4.82 -2.83
C LEU A 185 5.69 5.88 -3.40
N PHE A 186 5.38 7.15 -3.16
CA PHE A 186 6.25 8.30 -3.41
C PHE A 186 7.07 8.59 -2.15
N ASP A 187 8.31 8.10 -2.11
CA ASP A 187 9.18 8.23 -0.93
C ASP A 187 9.87 9.60 -0.94
N GLU A 188 9.94 10.27 0.22
CA GLU A 188 10.58 11.59 0.40
C GLU A 188 9.98 12.69 -0.50
N VAL A 189 8.65 12.79 -0.53
CA VAL A 189 7.92 13.68 -1.46
C VAL A 189 8.30 15.15 -1.35
N GLU A 190 8.83 15.61 -0.22
CA GLU A 190 9.34 16.97 -0.04
C GLU A 190 10.56 17.30 -0.93
N LYS A 191 11.23 16.28 -1.48
CA LYS A 191 12.38 16.44 -2.38
C LYS A 191 11.98 16.61 -3.84
N ALA A 192 10.75 16.26 -4.20
CA ALA A 192 10.27 16.31 -5.58
C ALA A 192 10.31 17.73 -6.15
N HIS A 193 10.60 17.85 -7.44
CA HIS A 193 10.39 19.10 -8.17
C HIS A 193 8.90 19.51 -8.15
N PRO A 194 8.55 20.81 -8.07
CA PRO A 194 7.16 21.28 -8.05
C PRO A 194 6.27 20.73 -9.17
N ASP A 195 6.82 20.48 -10.36
CA ASP A 195 6.08 19.94 -11.50
C ASP A 195 5.57 18.50 -11.27
N VAL A 196 6.15 17.73 -10.34
CA VAL A 196 5.64 16.42 -9.94
C VAL A 196 4.25 16.56 -9.31
N PHE A 197 4.00 17.60 -8.53
CA PHE A 197 2.72 17.79 -7.86
C PHE A 197 1.58 18.09 -8.85
N ASN A 198 1.89 18.68 -10.01
CA ASN A 198 0.89 18.88 -11.06
C ASN A 198 0.42 17.53 -11.62
N ILE A 199 1.35 16.58 -11.79
CA ILE A 199 1.03 15.19 -12.20
C ILE A 199 0.21 14.50 -11.11
N LEU A 200 0.62 14.63 -9.84
CA LEU A 200 -0.11 14.02 -8.73
C LEU A 200 -1.53 14.59 -8.57
N LEU A 201 -1.71 15.90 -8.75
CA LEU A 201 -3.03 16.55 -8.72
C LEU A 201 -3.96 15.94 -9.77
N GLN A 202 -3.47 15.72 -11.00
CA GLN A 202 -4.27 15.08 -12.05
C GLN A 202 -4.72 13.66 -11.65
N ILE A 203 -3.82 12.88 -11.05
CA ILE A 203 -4.16 11.53 -10.55
C ILE A 203 -5.19 11.61 -9.42
N LEU A 204 -5.02 12.55 -8.49
CA LEU A 204 -5.88 12.69 -7.30
C LEU A 204 -7.29 13.20 -7.63
N ASP A 205 -7.41 14.00 -8.69
CA ASP A 205 -8.66 14.61 -9.14
C ASP A 205 -9.44 13.72 -10.10
N ASP A 206 -8.77 13.21 -11.14
CA ASP A 206 -9.43 12.48 -12.24
C ASP A 206 -9.22 10.96 -12.18
N GLY A 207 -8.37 10.49 -11.26
CA GLY A 207 -8.02 9.06 -11.15
C GLY A 207 -7.33 8.55 -12.41
N ARG A 208 -6.77 9.45 -13.23
CA ARG A 208 -6.22 9.17 -14.54
C ARG A 208 -5.01 10.04 -14.81
N LEU A 209 -4.11 9.54 -15.63
CA LEU A 209 -2.95 10.29 -16.10
C LEU A 209 -2.70 10.02 -17.57
N THR A 210 -2.51 11.06 -18.35
CA THR A 210 -2.16 10.94 -19.76
C THR A 210 -0.65 11.00 -19.94
N ASP A 211 -0.07 9.98 -20.58
CA ASP A 211 1.35 9.90 -20.86
C ASP A 211 1.77 10.85 -22.01
N SER A 212 3.08 10.96 -22.26
CA SER A 212 3.61 11.81 -23.33
C SER A 212 3.23 11.38 -24.76
N LYS A 213 2.66 10.18 -24.92
CA LYS A 213 2.14 9.62 -26.18
C LYS A 213 0.63 9.80 -26.32
N GLY A 214 -0.02 10.47 -25.37
CA GLY A 214 -1.46 10.68 -25.37
C GLY A 214 -2.27 9.48 -24.88
N ARG A 215 -1.65 8.47 -24.27
CA ARG A 215 -2.35 7.31 -23.70
C ARG A 215 -2.79 7.65 -22.29
N THR A 216 -4.07 7.46 -22.00
CA THR A 216 -4.62 7.63 -20.65
C THR A 216 -4.48 6.34 -19.85
N VAL A 217 -3.89 6.44 -18.67
CA VAL A 217 -3.70 5.35 -17.70
C VAL A 217 -4.64 5.56 -16.51
N ASP A 218 -5.26 4.49 -16.04
CA ASP A 218 -6.23 4.49 -14.94
C ASP A 218 -5.55 4.21 -13.59
N PHE A 219 -5.83 5.06 -12.60
CA PHE A 219 -5.33 5.02 -11.23
C PHE A 219 -6.44 4.81 -10.19
N LYS A 220 -7.71 4.64 -10.61
CA LYS A 220 -8.86 4.47 -9.71
C LYS A 220 -8.71 3.26 -8.78
N ASN A 221 -7.99 2.22 -9.23
CA ASN A 221 -7.70 1.00 -8.47
C ASN A 221 -6.38 1.03 -7.69
N THR A 222 -5.76 2.21 -7.56
CA THR A 222 -4.47 2.37 -6.87
C THR A 222 -4.65 2.98 -5.48
N VAL A 223 -3.74 2.65 -4.56
CA VAL A 223 -3.58 3.38 -3.30
C VAL A 223 -2.32 4.23 -3.39
N LEU A 224 -2.45 5.54 -3.21
CA LEU A 224 -1.33 6.48 -3.26
C LEU A 224 -0.83 6.79 -1.85
N ILE A 225 0.46 6.54 -1.60
CA ILE A 225 1.12 6.84 -0.34
C ILE A 225 2.31 7.73 -0.63
N MET A 226 2.34 8.88 0.00
CA MET A 226 3.49 9.79 -0.02
C MET A 226 4.13 9.79 1.35
N THR A 227 5.44 9.53 1.43
CA THR A 227 6.15 9.65 2.71
C THR A 227 6.89 10.97 2.75
N SER A 228 7.01 11.53 3.94
CA SER A 228 7.87 12.66 4.18
C SER A 228 8.50 12.59 5.56
N ASN A 229 9.72 13.10 5.67
CA ASN A 229 10.40 13.29 6.94
C ASN A 229 10.22 14.71 7.50
N LEU A 230 9.37 15.54 6.88
CA LEU A 230 9.02 16.86 7.40
C LEU A 230 8.40 16.77 8.80
N GLY A 231 8.73 17.74 9.65
CA GLY A 231 8.26 17.81 11.03
C GLY A 231 8.84 16.73 11.97
N SER A 232 9.82 15.93 11.52
CA SER A 232 10.45 14.90 12.37
C SER A 232 11.02 15.45 13.67
N ARG A 233 11.60 16.66 13.63
CA ARG A 233 12.12 17.34 14.81
C ARG A 233 11.01 17.72 15.79
N ASP A 234 9.88 18.21 15.29
CA ASP A 234 8.75 18.60 16.13
C ASP A 234 8.10 17.39 16.81
N ILE A 235 8.06 16.25 16.12
CA ILE A 235 7.64 14.96 16.69
C ILE A 235 8.60 14.51 17.80
N GLN A 236 9.90 14.75 17.64
CA GLN A 236 10.89 14.44 18.68
C GLN A 236 10.73 15.33 19.91
N LEU A 237 10.64 16.65 19.71
CA LEU A 237 10.53 17.63 20.80
C LEU A 237 9.23 17.50 21.59
N ASN A 238 8.14 17.13 20.92
CA ASN A 238 6.81 17.00 21.53
C ASN A 238 6.40 15.53 21.75
N SER A 239 7.36 14.61 21.91
CA SER A 239 7.10 13.17 22.09
C SER A 239 6.19 12.85 23.29
N SER A 240 6.10 13.74 24.28
CA SER A 240 5.20 13.64 25.44
C SER A 240 3.80 14.21 25.21
N ASN A 241 3.57 14.97 24.13
CA ASN A 241 2.29 15.59 23.80
C ASN A 241 1.98 15.42 22.31
N GLU A 242 1.25 14.35 22.01
CA GLU A 242 0.89 13.95 20.65
C GLU A 242 0.11 15.02 19.88
N LYS A 243 -0.78 15.75 20.56
CA LYS A 243 -1.55 16.83 19.93
C LYS A 243 -0.63 17.98 19.52
N ALA A 244 0.27 18.40 20.41
CA ALA A 244 1.23 19.46 20.10
C ALA A 244 2.19 19.04 18.98
N ALA A 245 2.66 17.78 18.98
CA ALA A 245 3.47 17.23 17.90
C ALA A 245 2.73 17.30 16.55
N ARG A 246 1.47 16.84 16.52
CA ARG A 246 0.64 16.86 15.31
C ARG A 246 0.41 18.28 14.79
N ASP A 247 0.03 19.20 15.67
CA ASP A 247 -0.23 20.59 15.29
C ASP A 247 1.02 21.25 14.70
N ALA A 248 2.19 21.04 15.30
CA ALA A 248 3.47 21.56 14.79
C ALA A 248 3.83 20.96 13.42
N VAL A 249 3.69 19.64 13.26
CA VAL A 249 3.94 18.95 11.98
C VAL A 249 3.02 19.46 10.87
N LEU A 250 1.75 19.71 11.17
CA LEU A 250 0.79 20.23 10.20
C LEU A 250 1.10 21.66 9.77
N VAL A 251 1.69 22.48 10.66
CA VAL A 251 2.20 23.81 10.28
C VAL A 251 3.33 23.66 9.27
N THR A 252 4.35 22.85 9.57
CA THR A 252 5.48 22.62 8.64
C THR A 252 5.01 22.04 7.30
N LEU A 253 4.01 21.15 7.31
CA LEU A 253 3.43 20.59 6.10
C LEU A 253 2.82 21.67 5.20
N ARG A 254 2.03 22.59 5.78
CA ARG A 254 1.37 23.69 5.04
C ARG A 254 2.35 24.73 4.51
N GLU A 255 3.53 24.85 5.11
CA GLU A 255 4.60 25.70 4.60
C GLU A 255 5.31 25.10 3.37
N ASN A 256 5.36 23.77 3.27
CA ASN A 256 6.06 23.08 2.19
C ASN A 256 5.15 22.68 1.02
N PHE A 257 3.87 22.41 1.27
CA PHE A 257 2.91 22.00 0.25
C PHE A 257 1.79 23.02 0.11
N LYS A 258 1.37 23.24 -1.14
CA LYS A 258 0.25 24.13 -1.44
C LYS A 258 -1.06 23.56 -0.90
N PRO A 259 -2.00 24.43 -0.43
CA PRO A 259 -3.31 24.00 0.04
C PRO A 259 -4.11 23.19 -1.00
N GLU A 260 -3.97 23.53 -2.29
CA GLU A 260 -4.64 22.81 -3.39
C GLU A 260 -4.31 21.32 -3.39
N PHE A 261 -3.05 20.97 -3.15
CA PHE A 261 -2.61 19.58 -3.09
C PHE A 261 -3.09 18.89 -1.83
N LEU A 262 -2.92 19.54 -0.67
CA LEU A 262 -3.33 18.97 0.63
C LEU A 262 -4.83 18.67 0.69
N ASN A 263 -5.67 19.48 0.05
CA ASN A 263 -7.12 19.29 0.01
C ASN A 263 -7.55 18.08 -0.84
N ARG A 264 -6.66 17.50 -1.65
CA ARG A 264 -6.92 16.29 -2.46
C ARG A 264 -6.43 15.00 -1.80
N ILE A 265 -5.77 15.12 -0.65
CA ILE A 265 -5.33 13.99 0.16
C ILE A 265 -6.48 13.57 1.07
N ASP A 266 -6.78 12.28 1.12
CA ASP A 266 -7.87 11.78 1.96
C ASP A 266 -7.49 11.85 3.45
N ASP A 267 -6.26 11.47 3.80
CA ASP A 267 -5.77 11.50 5.18
C ASP A 267 -4.27 11.83 5.30
N ILE A 268 -3.93 12.65 6.29
CA ILE A 268 -2.55 12.93 6.70
C ILE A 268 -2.29 12.19 8.01
N VAL A 269 -1.34 11.25 7.97
CA VAL A 269 -1.00 10.36 9.08
C VAL A 269 0.34 10.74 9.67
N VAL A 270 0.39 10.95 10.98
CA VAL A 270 1.63 11.24 11.71
C VAL A 270 2.13 9.98 12.42
N PHE A 271 3.23 9.43 11.94
CA PHE A 271 3.91 8.28 12.53
C PHE A 271 4.74 8.70 13.73
N ARG A 272 4.62 7.92 14.80
CA ARG A 272 5.26 8.20 16.08
C ARG A 272 6.59 7.47 16.19
N GLN A 273 7.44 7.96 17.09
CA GLN A 273 8.64 7.23 17.47
C GLN A 273 8.30 5.88 18.09
N LEU A 274 9.16 4.89 17.81
CA LEU A 274 9.01 3.56 18.33
C LEU A 274 9.54 3.47 19.76
N GLY A 275 8.70 3.01 20.69
CA GLY A 275 9.11 2.70 22.06
C GLY A 275 9.88 1.38 22.15
N LYS A 276 10.60 1.15 23.26
CA LYS A 276 11.38 -0.08 23.48
C LYS A 276 10.54 -1.36 23.35
N THR A 277 9.30 -1.34 23.86
CA THR A 277 8.36 -2.47 23.76
C THR A 277 7.97 -2.76 22.31
N GLN A 278 7.78 -1.73 21.50
CA GLN A 278 7.47 -1.86 20.08
C GLN A 278 8.68 -2.41 19.31
N ILE A 279 9.89 -1.94 19.60
CA ILE A 279 11.12 -2.50 19.04
C ILE A 279 11.28 -3.98 19.39
N ALA A 280 11.00 -4.38 20.64
CA ALA A 280 11.03 -5.78 21.04
C ALA A 280 10.08 -6.66 20.20
N SER A 281 8.87 -6.17 19.91
CA SER A 281 7.94 -6.88 19.01
C SER A 281 8.45 -6.94 17.57
N ILE A 282 9.10 -5.87 17.08
CA ILE A 282 9.72 -5.86 15.74
C ILE A 282 10.87 -6.88 15.65
N ILE A 283 11.64 -7.08 16.73
CA ILE A 283 12.65 -8.15 16.79
C ILE A 283 12.00 -9.50 16.55
N GLU A 284 10.88 -9.82 17.21
CA GLU A 284 10.20 -11.10 17.01
C GLU A 284 9.73 -11.31 15.57
N ILE A 285 9.25 -10.26 14.91
CA ILE A 285 8.88 -10.30 13.49
C ILE A 285 10.10 -10.61 12.61
N GLN A 286 11.22 -9.91 12.83
CA GLN A 286 12.46 -10.13 12.05
C GLN A 286 13.04 -11.53 12.28
N LEU A 287 12.89 -12.07 13.49
CA LEU A 287 13.33 -13.42 13.84
C LEU A 287 12.45 -14.52 13.24
N ALA A 288 11.22 -14.24 12.83
CA ALA A 288 10.33 -15.25 12.24
C ALA A 288 10.98 -15.90 10.99
N ASN A 289 11.59 -15.08 10.11
CA ASN A 289 12.30 -15.59 8.93
C ASN A 289 13.52 -16.43 9.30
N LEU A 290 14.29 -16.01 10.31
CA LEU A 290 15.43 -16.78 10.80
C LEU A 290 14.98 -18.12 11.39
N ARG A 291 13.92 -18.13 12.20
CA ARG A 291 13.35 -19.35 12.79
C ARG A 291 12.84 -20.31 11.72
N LYS A 292 12.24 -19.79 10.63
CA LYS A 292 11.84 -20.59 9.47
C LYS A 292 13.03 -21.24 8.75
N LEU A 293 14.13 -20.52 8.57
CA LEU A 293 15.35 -21.09 7.97
C LEU A 293 16.00 -22.15 8.87
N LEU A 294 15.91 -21.98 10.19
CA LEU A 294 16.46 -22.93 11.15
C LEU A 294 15.56 -24.16 11.37
N SER A 295 14.24 -24.03 11.14
CA SER A 295 13.32 -25.17 11.24
C SER A 295 13.61 -26.25 10.22
N ASP A 296 14.13 -25.91 9.04
CA ASP A 296 14.57 -26.89 8.03
C ASP A 296 15.71 -27.78 8.56
N LYS A 297 16.47 -27.30 9.55
CA LYS A 297 17.53 -28.03 10.25
C LYS A 297 17.08 -28.60 11.61
N ASN A 298 15.77 -28.51 11.91
CA ASN A 298 15.18 -28.82 13.22
C ASN A 298 15.83 -28.05 14.39
N ILE A 299 16.36 -26.85 14.15
CA ILE A 299 16.98 -26.04 15.18
C ILE A 299 15.97 -25.00 15.67
N LYS A 300 15.82 -24.90 16.99
CA LYS A 300 15.00 -23.86 17.62
C LYS A 300 15.90 -22.83 18.28
N VAL A 301 15.54 -21.56 18.17
CA VAL A 301 16.27 -20.45 18.78
C VAL A 301 15.32 -19.63 19.64
N GLU A 302 15.66 -19.52 20.93
CA GLU A 302 14.90 -18.81 21.95
C GLU A 302 15.77 -17.69 22.53
N LEU A 303 15.31 -16.45 22.45
CA LEU A 303 16.00 -15.29 23.03
C LEU A 303 15.36 -14.96 24.37
N ASP A 304 16.18 -14.76 25.40
CA ASP A 304 15.72 -14.17 26.65
C ASP A 304 15.70 -12.63 26.60
N ASP A 305 15.19 -12.01 27.67
CA ASP A 305 15.06 -10.56 27.76
C ASP A 305 16.40 -9.83 27.75
N ALA A 306 17.48 -10.48 28.22
CA ALA A 306 18.82 -9.90 28.21
C ALA A 306 19.34 -9.81 26.76
N ALA A 307 19.21 -10.89 25.97
CA ALA A 307 19.54 -10.88 24.55
C ALA A 307 18.72 -9.86 23.76
N LYS A 308 17.41 -9.77 24.04
CA LYS A 308 16.53 -8.76 23.43
C LYS A 308 17.00 -7.35 23.76
N THR A 309 17.37 -7.09 25.01
CA THR A 309 17.84 -5.77 25.44
C THR A 309 19.11 -5.35 24.70
N VAL A 310 20.08 -6.25 24.54
CA VAL A 310 21.29 -5.99 23.75
C VAL A 310 20.95 -5.67 22.29
N LEU A 311 20.06 -6.45 21.67
CA LEU A 311 19.62 -6.19 20.29
C LEU A 311 18.83 -4.87 20.15
N ILE A 312 18.06 -4.47 21.17
CA ILE A 312 17.38 -3.17 21.18
C ILE A 312 18.41 -2.05 21.27
N ASN A 313 19.40 -2.16 22.16
CA ASN A 313 20.40 -1.11 22.35
C ASN A 313 21.25 -0.86 21.09
N GLU A 314 21.62 -1.92 20.38
CA GLU A 314 22.38 -1.81 19.11
C GLU A 314 21.47 -1.51 17.91
N GLY A 315 20.23 -2.00 17.94
CA GLY A 315 19.31 -1.99 16.80
C GLY A 315 18.33 -0.81 16.75
N TYR A 316 18.31 0.04 17.77
CA TYR A 316 17.43 1.21 17.87
C TYR A 316 18.23 2.50 18.04
N ASP A 317 17.93 3.47 17.17
CA ASP A 317 18.45 4.82 17.26
C ASP A 317 17.30 5.83 17.10
N VAL A 318 17.32 6.93 17.85
CA VAL A 318 16.23 7.92 17.84
C VAL A 318 16.09 8.62 16.48
N ASN A 319 17.18 8.76 15.73
CA ASN A 319 17.21 9.37 14.40
C ASN A 319 16.89 8.38 13.28
N TYR A 320 17.28 7.11 13.44
CA TYR A 320 17.12 6.07 12.41
C TYR A 320 16.01 5.06 12.67
N GLY A 321 15.33 5.14 13.81
CA GLY A 321 14.27 4.23 14.23
C GLY A 321 14.76 2.78 14.30
N ALA A 322 13.95 1.85 13.77
CA ALA A 322 14.28 0.42 13.73
C ALA A 322 15.17 0.01 12.53
N ARG A 323 15.66 0.95 11.70
CA ARG A 323 16.48 0.61 10.52
C ARG A 323 17.75 -0.19 10.87
N PRO A 324 18.51 0.13 11.94
CA PRO A 324 19.72 -0.62 12.30
C PRO A 324 19.44 -2.07 12.74
N LEU A 325 18.23 -2.35 13.20
CA LEU A 325 17.85 -3.62 13.83
C LEU A 325 18.14 -4.85 12.97
N LYS A 326 17.85 -4.78 11.66
CA LYS A 326 18.14 -5.89 10.74
C LYS A 326 19.64 -6.22 10.72
N ARG A 327 20.49 -5.20 10.72
CA ARG A 327 21.96 -5.34 10.74
C ARG A 327 22.46 -5.83 12.10
N ALA A 328 21.86 -5.38 13.20
CA ALA A 328 22.18 -5.86 14.54
C ALA A 328 21.87 -7.36 14.67
N ILE A 329 20.67 -7.80 14.26
CA ILE A 329 20.30 -9.22 14.21
C ILE A 329 21.25 -10.02 13.32
N GLN A 330 21.59 -9.51 12.14
CA GLN A 330 22.52 -10.21 11.26
C GLN A 330 23.91 -10.37 11.90
N THR A 331 24.49 -9.28 12.41
CA THR A 331 25.87 -9.23 12.92
C THR A 331 26.00 -9.97 14.25
N MET A 332 25.08 -9.76 15.19
CA MET A 332 25.18 -10.26 16.56
C MET A 332 24.55 -11.64 16.75
N LEU A 333 23.53 -11.98 15.94
CA LEU A 333 22.80 -13.24 16.07
C LEU A 333 23.10 -14.21 14.93
N GLN A 334 22.83 -13.82 13.67
CA GLN A 334 22.91 -14.74 12.54
C GLN A 334 24.36 -15.17 12.24
N ASN A 335 25.30 -14.23 12.22
CA ASN A 335 26.70 -14.52 11.91
C ASN A 335 27.34 -15.47 12.96
N PRO A 336 27.21 -15.24 14.28
CA PRO A 336 27.72 -16.16 15.28
C PRO A 336 27.03 -17.52 15.23
N LEU A 337 25.70 -17.55 15.02
CA LEU A 337 24.97 -18.81 14.89
C LEU A 337 25.48 -19.62 13.69
N ALA A 338 25.68 -18.99 12.53
CA ALA A 338 26.24 -19.64 11.35
C ALA A 338 27.65 -20.18 11.60
N SER A 339 28.51 -19.40 12.26
CA SER A 339 29.87 -19.84 12.63
C SER A 339 29.84 -21.06 13.55
N LYS A 340 28.98 -21.06 14.58
CA LYS A 340 28.82 -22.17 15.52
C LYS A 340 28.26 -23.44 14.86
N LEU A 341 27.35 -23.29 13.90
CA LEU A 341 26.84 -24.40 13.09
C LEU A 341 27.94 -25.01 12.22
N LEU A 342 28.76 -24.18 11.56
CA LEU A 342 29.85 -24.66 10.72
C LEU A 342 30.96 -25.35 11.52
N LYS A 343 31.21 -24.90 12.76
CA LYS A 343 32.15 -25.55 13.69
C LYS A 343 31.61 -26.83 14.33
N GLY A 344 30.32 -27.14 14.16
CA GLY A 344 29.67 -28.28 14.79
C GLY A 344 29.41 -28.12 16.30
N GLU A 345 29.50 -26.89 16.83
CA GLU A 345 29.18 -26.57 18.23
C GLU A 345 27.66 -26.65 18.48
N ILE A 346 26.86 -26.39 17.44
CA ILE A 346 25.40 -26.54 17.44
C ILE A 346 25.03 -27.65 16.47
N LYS A 347 24.19 -28.59 16.90
CA LYS A 347 23.74 -29.72 16.08
C LYS A 347 22.29 -29.58 15.67
N ASN A 348 21.92 -30.29 14.60
CA ASN A 348 20.53 -30.39 14.16
C ASN A 348 19.66 -31.00 15.27
N GLY A 349 18.43 -30.49 15.43
CA GLY A 349 17.51 -30.96 16.47
C GLY A 349 17.69 -30.29 17.84
N GLU A 350 18.67 -29.41 18.01
CA GLU A 350 18.91 -28.69 19.27
C GLU A 350 18.04 -27.45 19.40
N THR A 351 17.72 -27.11 20.66
CA THR A 351 17.14 -25.80 21.01
C THR A 351 18.24 -24.97 21.63
N ILE A 352 18.50 -23.80 21.06
CA ILE A 352 19.55 -22.89 21.49
C ILE A 352 18.91 -21.72 22.22
N LYS A 353 19.28 -21.57 23.48
CA LYS A 353 18.97 -20.37 24.26
C LYS A 353 20.03 -19.32 23.98
N VAL A 354 19.58 -18.13 23.61
CA VAL A 354 20.41 -16.97 23.39
C VAL A 354 20.20 -16.02 24.55
N SER A 355 21.30 -15.67 25.21
CA SER A 355 21.35 -14.74 26.33
C SER A 355 22.37 -13.64 26.04
N ALA A 356 22.62 -12.75 27.00
CA ALA A 356 23.63 -11.71 26.89
C ALA A 356 24.62 -11.77 28.06
N SER A 357 25.89 -11.50 27.78
CA SER A 357 26.93 -11.27 28.78
C SER A 357 27.58 -9.92 28.47
N GLY A 358 27.15 -8.87 29.17
CA GLY A 358 27.48 -7.50 28.78
C GLY A 358 26.81 -7.14 27.46
N ASP A 359 27.58 -6.67 26.49
CA ASP A 359 27.11 -6.28 25.16
C ASP A 359 27.21 -7.41 24.11
N GLU A 360 27.67 -8.60 24.50
CA GLU A 360 27.81 -9.75 23.61
C GLU A 360 26.72 -10.80 23.82
N LEU A 361 26.20 -11.34 22.71
CA LEU A 361 25.25 -12.44 22.75
C LEU A 361 25.97 -13.78 22.99
N THR A 362 25.41 -14.56 23.92
CA THR A 362 25.89 -15.90 24.25
C THR A 362 24.90 -16.96 23.80
N PHE A 363 25.40 -18.12 23.38
CA PHE A 363 24.60 -19.20 22.79
C PHE A 363 24.84 -20.47 23.58
N ALA A 364 23.79 -21.04 24.16
CA ALA A 364 23.87 -22.28 24.92
C ALA A 364 22.77 -23.26 24.48
N PRO A 365 23.09 -24.55 24.26
CA PRO A 365 22.08 -25.56 24.02
C PRO A 365 21.25 -25.78 25.30
N ILE A 366 19.93 -25.81 25.16
CA ILE A 366 19.02 -26.25 26.21
C ILE A 366 19.13 -27.76 26.27
N ALA A 367 19.70 -28.28 27.35
CA ALA A 367 19.70 -29.72 27.59
C ALA A 367 18.25 -30.22 27.60
N LYS A 368 17.93 -31.19 26.73
CA LYS A 368 16.65 -31.90 26.82
C LYS A 368 16.58 -32.51 28.23
N LYS A 369 15.64 -32.05 29.05
CA LYS A 369 15.24 -32.81 30.24
C LYS A 369 14.80 -34.19 29.73
N SER A 370 15.58 -35.21 30.05
CA SER A 370 15.18 -36.59 29.91
C SER A 370 13.86 -36.75 30.65
N VAL A 371 12.79 -37.07 29.93
CA VAL A 371 11.53 -37.52 30.52
C VAL A 371 11.70 -38.97 30.91
#